data_AF-A0A841F007-F1
#
_entry.id   AF-A0A841F007-F1
#
_cell.length_a   1.000
_cell.length_b   1.000
_cell.length_c   1.000
_cell.angle_alpha   90.00
_cell.angle_beta   90.00
_cell.angle_gamma   90.00
#
_symmetry.space_group_name_H-M   'P 1'
#
loop_
_entity.id
_entity.type
_entity.pdbx_description
1 polymer ?
#
loop_
_entity_poly.entity_id
_entity_poly.type
_entity_poly.pdbx_seq_one_letter_code
_entity_poly.pdbx_strand_id
1 'polypeptide(L)'
;MSPAVSTFTAISGAFITFAFGGWDQLLSLLAIAMAVDYVTGLAAAVRTGTGLNSKIGFWGIARKGLMLTVVLLAHRIDLIMGTDIIKGGAIYFYLVNELISITENYAKIGLPLPNKLRQAIAVLKKQEEQGRLPDREWSKPGPSSTNPSSHAETGTEHVVGAPPNEGEKTEK
;
A
#
# COMPACT_ATOMS: atom_id res chain seq x y z
N MET A 1 41.35 -4.45 9.97
CA MET A 1 40.00 -3.83 9.96
C MET A 1 39.87 -2.99 11.23
N SER A 2 39.25 -1.81 11.18
CA SER A 2 39.08 -1.01 12.40
C SER A 2 38.11 -1.71 13.37
N PRO A 3 38.27 -1.56 14.69
CA PRO A 3 37.35 -2.14 15.68
C PRO A 3 35.88 -1.77 15.43
N ALA A 4 35.64 -0.57 14.88
CA ALA A 4 34.30 -0.11 14.50
C ALA A 4 33.65 -0.97 13.41
N VAL A 5 34.42 -1.40 12.39
CA VAL A 5 33.91 -2.26 11.31
C VAL A 5 33.55 -3.64 11.83
N SER A 6 34.40 -4.24 12.69
CA SER A 6 34.10 -5.54 13.28
C SER A 6 32.86 -5.52 14.18
N THR A 7 32.69 -4.47 14.98
CA THR A 7 31.52 -4.32 15.85
C THR A 7 30.24 -4.19 15.03
N PHE A 8 30.26 -3.39 13.96
CA PHE A 8 29.11 -3.24 13.08
C PHE A 8 28.72 -4.58 12.44
N THR A 9 29.69 -5.29 11.84
CA THR A 9 29.46 -6.61 11.23
C THR A 9 28.91 -7.61 12.24
N ALA A 10 29.43 -7.63 13.48
CA ALA A 10 28.95 -8.53 14.52
C ALA A 10 27.48 -8.24 14.90
N ILE A 11 27.13 -6.96 15.09
CA ILE A 11 25.76 -6.56 15.43
C ILE A 11 24.80 -6.90 14.29
N SER A 12 25.16 -6.61 13.04
CA SER A 12 24.32 -6.94 11.89
C SER A 12 24.15 -8.46 11.72
N GLY A 13 25.21 -9.23 11.88
CA GLY A 13 25.15 -10.69 11.81
C GLY A 13 24.27 -11.30 12.91
N ALA A 14 24.38 -10.77 14.14
CA ALA A 14 23.53 -11.18 15.26
C ALA A 14 22.05 -10.85 14.98
N PHE A 15 21.76 -9.66 14.46
CA PHE A 15 20.40 -9.27 14.11
C PHE A 15 19.80 -10.14 13.00
N ILE A 16 20.54 -10.38 11.92
CA ILE A 16 20.10 -11.23 10.81
C ILE A 16 19.82 -12.65 11.31
N THR A 17 20.70 -13.20 12.13
CA THR A 17 20.52 -14.53 12.73
C THR A 17 19.30 -14.57 13.63
N PHE A 18 19.07 -13.55 14.46
CA PHE A 18 17.88 -13.42 15.29
C PHE A 18 16.58 -13.33 14.46
N ALA A 19 16.62 -12.58 13.35
CA ALA A 19 15.46 -12.33 12.51
C ALA A 19 15.04 -13.56 11.70
N PHE A 20 15.98 -14.33 11.16
CA PHE A 20 15.70 -15.36 10.16
C PHE A 20 16.15 -16.79 10.54
N GLY A 21 16.83 -16.93 11.69
CA GLY A 21 17.37 -18.20 12.18
C GLY A 21 18.69 -18.61 11.52
N GLY A 22 19.25 -17.74 10.68
CA GLY A 22 20.40 -18.01 9.83
C GLY A 22 20.18 -17.49 8.41
N TRP A 23 21.18 -17.68 7.55
CA TRP A 23 21.11 -17.31 6.14
C TRP A 23 21.08 -18.57 5.28
N ASP A 24 19.88 -18.95 4.83
CA ASP A 24 19.67 -20.15 4.03
C ASP A 24 19.48 -19.83 2.53
N GLN A 25 19.42 -20.89 1.71
CA GLN A 25 19.29 -20.76 0.26
C GLN A 25 17.93 -20.17 -0.16
N LEU A 26 16.88 -20.42 0.61
CA LEU A 26 15.53 -19.95 0.31
C LEU A 26 15.41 -18.44 0.58
N LEU A 27 15.98 -17.96 1.68
CA LEU A 27 16.14 -16.54 1.98
C LEU A 27 17.03 -15.84 0.95
N SER A 28 18.11 -16.49 0.52
CA SER A 28 18.99 -15.98 -0.55
C SER A 28 18.24 -15.80 -1.86
N LEU A 29 17.41 -16.77 -2.25
CA LEU A 29 16.59 -16.71 -3.45
C LEU A 29 15.59 -15.54 -3.39
N LEU A 30 14.93 -15.34 -2.26
CA LEU A 30 14.04 -14.20 -2.04
C LEU A 30 14.78 -12.86 -2.13
N ALA A 31 15.96 -12.76 -1.50
CA ALA A 31 16.79 -11.56 -1.55
C ALA A 31 17.22 -11.20 -2.97
N ILE A 32 17.62 -12.20 -3.76
CA ILE A 32 17.96 -12.02 -5.18
C ILE A 32 16.72 -11.58 -5.97
N ALA A 33 15.56 -12.21 -5.77
CA ALA A 33 14.33 -11.82 -6.45
C ALA A 33 13.96 -10.36 -6.16
N MET A 34 14.01 -9.94 -4.89
CA MET A 34 13.78 -8.55 -4.48
C MET A 34 14.78 -7.57 -5.12
N ALA A 35 16.05 -7.95 -5.23
CA ALA A 35 17.07 -7.12 -5.87
C ALA A 35 16.81 -6.98 -7.38
N VAL A 36 16.50 -8.09 -8.07
CA VAL A 36 16.15 -8.10 -9.49
C VAL A 36 14.89 -7.27 -9.73
N ASP A 37 13.85 -7.44 -8.92
CA ASP A 37 12.63 -6.64 -9.04
C ASP A 37 12.92 -5.13 -8.92
N TYR A 38 13.75 -4.74 -7.94
CA TYR A 38 14.09 -3.33 -7.74
C TYR A 38 14.84 -2.76 -8.96
N VAL A 39 15.87 -3.46 -9.44
CA VAL A 39 16.65 -3.03 -10.60
C VAL A 39 15.78 -2.97 -11.86
N THR A 40 14.92 -3.96 -12.07
CA THR A 40 14.03 -4.01 -13.24
C THR A 40 12.94 -2.96 -13.17
N GLY A 41 12.41 -2.66 -11.98
CA GLY A 41 11.46 -1.57 -11.76
C GLY A 41 12.07 -0.20 -12.06
N LEU A 42 13.31 0.04 -11.64
CA LEU A 42 14.05 1.25 -12.01
C LEU A 42 14.26 1.34 -13.53
N ALA A 43 14.72 0.26 -14.16
CA ALA A 43 14.94 0.21 -15.61
C ALA A 43 13.63 0.46 -16.39
N ALA A 44 12.52 -0.14 -15.95
CA ALA A 44 11.21 0.08 -16.52
C ALA A 44 10.79 1.56 -16.40
N ALA A 45 10.94 2.17 -15.23
CA ALA A 45 10.57 3.57 -15.01
C ALA A 45 11.36 4.56 -15.88
N VAL A 46 12.64 4.27 -16.14
CA VAL A 46 13.45 5.03 -17.09
C VAL A 46 12.98 4.80 -18.52
N ARG A 47 12.73 3.54 -18.91
CA ARG A 47 12.33 3.16 -20.27
C ARG A 47 10.96 3.70 -20.69
N THR A 48 10.01 3.81 -19.75
CA THR A 48 8.66 4.33 -19.98
C THR A 48 8.56 5.85 -19.85
N GLY A 49 9.66 6.53 -19.50
CA GLY A 49 9.68 8.00 -19.37
C GLY A 49 8.93 8.53 -18.15
N THR A 50 8.55 7.66 -17.20
CA THR A 50 7.85 8.06 -15.95
C THR A 50 8.75 8.80 -14.96
N GLY A 51 10.06 8.81 -15.21
CA GLY A 51 11.06 9.47 -14.36
C GLY A 51 11.36 8.71 -13.07
N LEU A 52 12.53 8.98 -12.48
CA LEU A 52 12.93 8.41 -11.19
C LEU A 52 12.33 9.25 -10.05
N ASN A 53 11.06 8.97 -9.70
CA ASN A 53 10.44 9.58 -8.54
C ASN A 53 10.91 8.87 -7.27
N SER A 54 11.70 9.57 -6.44
CA SER A 54 12.25 9.05 -5.19
C SER A 54 11.16 8.56 -4.21
N LYS A 55 9.95 9.15 -4.23
CA LYS A 55 8.84 8.67 -3.40
C LYS A 55 8.35 7.29 -3.84
N ILE A 56 8.29 7.04 -5.15
CA ILE A 56 7.87 5.75 -5.71
C ILE A 56 8.93 4.68 -5.38
N GLY A 57 10.22 5.01 -5.59
CA GLY A 57 11.32 4.12 -5.26
C GLY A 57 11.39 3.80 -3.76
N PHE A 58 11.21 4.80 -2.90
CA PHE A 58 11.15 4.62 -1.45
C PHE A 58 10.02 3.68 -1.04
N TRP A 59 8.82 3.86 -1.59
CA TRP A 59 7.69 2.97 -1.31
C TRP A 59 7.94 1.53 -1.78
N GLY A 60 8.66 1.35 -2.88
CA GLY A 60 9.10 0.02 -3.35
C GLY A 60 10.01 -0.68 -2.35
N ILE A 61 11.03 0.03 -1.83
CA ILE A 61 11.96 -0.51 -0.82
C ILE A 61 11.23 -0.74 0.52
N ALA A 62 10.37 0.20 0.94
CA ALA A 62 9.59 0.07 2.17
C ALA A 62 8.70 -1.19 2.14
N ARG A 63 8.07 -1.48 0.99
CA ARG A 63 7.26 -2.70 0.80
C ARG A 63 8.10 -3.96 1.01
N LYS A 64 9.31 -4.03 0.45
CA LYS A 64 10.24 -5.16 0.62
C LYS A 64 10.69 -5.32 2.07
N GLY A 65 10.92 -4.21 2.77
CA GLY A 65 11.15 -4.22 4.21
C GLY A 65 9.99 -4.83 5.00
N LEU A 66 8.74 -4.49 4.66
CA LEU A 66 7.55 -5.09 5.27
C LEU A 66 7.44 -6.60 4.98
N MET A 67 7.78 -7.05 3.77
CA MET A 67 7.83 -8.48 3.44
C MET A 67 8.83 -9.22 4.34
N LEU A 68 10.04 -8.68 4.51
CA LEU A 68 11.05 -9.26 5.39
C LEU A 68 10.60 -9.26 6.86
N THR A 69 9.85 -8.26 7.30
CA THR A 69 9.23 -8.28 8.64
C THR A 69 8.23 -9.43 8.78
N VAL A 70 7.44 -9.74 7.76
CA VAL A 70 6.53 -10.90 7.80
C VAL A 70 7.32 -12.22 7.82
N VAL A 71 8.39 -12.34 7.04
CA VAL A 71 9.28 -13.52 7.10
C VAL A 71 9.92 -13.67 8.47
N LEU A 72 10.32 -12.57 9.11
CA LEU A 72 10.81 -12.57 10.49
C LEU A 72 9.73 -13.11 11.45
N LEU A 73 8.51 -12.58 11.40
CA LEU A 73 7.43 -13.04 12.25
C LEU A 73 7.12 -14.52 12.02
N ALA A 74 7.10 -14.97 10.76
CA ALA A 74 6.94 -16.37 10.40
C ALA A 74 8.03 -17.26 11.01
N HIS A 75 9.30 -16.81 10.98
CA HIS A 75 10.39 -17.50 11.66
C HIS A 75 10.18 -17.59 13.18
N ARG A 76 9.71 -16.52 13.83
CA ARG A 76 9.43 -16.55 15.28
C ARG A 76 8.30 -17.54 15.63
N ILE A 77 7.29 -17.65 14.79
CA ILE A 77 6.20 -18.63 14.94
C ILE A 77 6.77 -20.05 14.82
N ASP A 78 7.59 -20.30 13.81
CA ASP A 78 8.27 -21.58 13.59
C ASP A 78 9.10 -22.02 14.80
N LEU A 79 9.83 -21.10 15.44
CA LEU A 79 10.57 -21.40 16.68
C LEU A 79 9.67 -21.84 17.83
N ILE A 80 8.49 -21.23 17.97
CA ILE A 80 7.51 -21.59 19.02
C ILE A 80 6.88 -22.95 18.72
N MET A 81 6.62 -23.23 17.45
CA MET A 81 5.96 -24.45 17.00
C MET A 81 6.92 -25.63 16.77
N GLY A 82 8.23 -25.40 16.75
CA GLY A 82 9.25 -26.42 16.46
C GLY A 82 9.25 -26.87 14.99
N THR A 83 8.94 -25.98 14.06
CA THR A 83 8.83 -26.23 12.60
C THR A 83 9.69 -25.22 11.83
N ASP A 84 9.85 -25.42 10.53
CA ASP A 84 10.40 -24.47 9.55
C ASP A 84 9.43 -24.17 8.37
N ILE A 85 8.19 -24.67 8.47
CA ILE A 85 7.17 -24.65 7.42
C ILE A 85 6.60 -23.24 7.23
N ILE A 86 6.39 -22.47 8.31
CA ILE A 86 5.72 -21.17 8.22
C ILE A 86 6.61 -20.13 7.56
N LYS A 87 7.90 -20.10 7.95
CA LYS A 87 8.95 -19.28 7.33
C LYS A 87 9.11 -19.65 5.86
N GLY A 88 9.22 -20.96 5.56
CA GLY A 88 9.32 -21.45 4.19
C GLY A 88 8.14 -21.02 3.33
N GLY A 89 6.91 -21.19 3.83
CA GLY A 89 5.68 -20.77 3.16
C GLY A 89 5.61 -19.26 2.92
N ALA A 90 5.97 -18.45 3.92
CA ALA A 90 6.04 -17.00 3.78
C ALA A 90 7.05 -16.58 2.70
N ILE A 91 8.23 -17.21 2.66
CA ILE A 91 9.23 -16.92 1.63
C ILE A 91 8.71 -17.29 0.24
N TYR A 92 8.12 -18.48 0.06
CA TYR A 92 7.56 -18.87 -1.24
C TYR A 92 6.44 -17.92 -1.69
N PHE A 93 5.58 -17.50 -0.78
CA PHE A 93 4.54 -16.51 -1.07
C PHE A 93 5.13 -15.20 -1.61
N TYR A 94 6.13 -14.64 -0.92
CA TYR A 94 6.77 -13.41 -1.38
C TYR A 94 7.63 -13.61 -2.62
N LEU A 95 8.23 -14.78 -2.81
CA LEU A 95 8.96 -15.10 -4.03
C LEU A 95 8.06 -15.04 -5.26
N VAL A 96 6.85 -15.59 -5.19
CA VAL A 96 5.86 -15.49 -6.26
C VAL A 96 5.48 -14.02 -6.50
N ASN A 97 5.27 -13.23 -5.45
CA ASN A 97 4.95 -11.80 -5.59
C ASN A 97 6.06 -11.02 -6.32
N GLU A 98 7.33 -11.28 -5.98
CA GLU A 98 8.47 -10.66 -6.66
C GLU A 98 8.58 -11.13 -8.11
N LEU A 99 8.35 -12.41 -8.41
CA LEU A 99 8.34 -12.93 -9.79
C LEU A 99 7.25 -12.28 -10.64
N ILE A 100 6.06 -12.04 -10.09
CA ILE A 100 5.00 -11.30 -10.78
C ILE A 100 5.48 -9.88 -11.09
N SER A 101 6.03 -9.17 -10.10
CA SER A 101 6.49 -7.80 -10.26
C SER A 101 7.64 -7.66 -11.28
N ILE A 102 8.62 -8.57 -11.26
CA ILE A 102 9.69 -8.67 -12.28
C ILE A 102 9.09 -8.82 -13.66
N THR A 103 8.12 -9.72 -13.81
CA THR A 103 7.52 -10.00 -15.12
C THR A 103 6.76 -8.80 -15.66
N GLU A 104 6.09 -8.03 -14.80
CA GLU A 104 5.48 -6.75 -15.19
C GLU A 104 6.51 -5.72 -15.63
N ASN A 105 7.63 -5.61 -14.91
CA ASN A 105 8.71 -4.70 -15.27
C ASN A 105 9.34 -5.10 -16.62
N TYR A 106 9.52 -6.40 -16.88
CA TYR A 106 9.97 -6.90 -18.18
C TYR A 106 9.00 -6.56 -19.31
N ALA A 107 7.68 -6.69 -19.06
CA ALA A 107 6.67 -6.30 -20.03
C ALA A 107 6.75 -4.80 -20.37
N LYS A 108 6.98 -3.93 -19.37
CA LYS A 108 7.16 -2.48 -19.57
C LYS A 108 8.44 -2.14 -20.36
N ILE A 109 9.51 -2.91 -20.17
CA ILE A 109 10.78 -2.74 -20.90
C ILE A 109 10.67 -3.19 -22.37
N GLY A 110 9.71 -4.06 -22.69
CA GLY A 110 9.48 -4.59 -24.04
C GLY A 110 10.19 -5.92 -24.31
N LEU A 111 10.56 -6.66 -23.27
CA LEU A 111 11.15 -7.99 -23.41
C LEU A 111 10.09 -8.97 -23.99
N PRO A 112 10.48 -9.86 -24.93
CA PRO A 112 9.56 -10.83 -25.52
C PRO A 112 9.20 -11.91 -24.48
N LEU A 113 8.07 -11.71 -23.78
CA LEU A 113 7.52 -12.71 -22.87
C LEU A 113 6.66 -13.74 -23.62
N PRO A 114 6.79 -15.06 -23.31
CA PRO A 114 5.93 -16.10 -23.85
C PRO A 114 4.43 -15.84 -23.58
N ASN A 115 3.57 -16.22 -24.52
CA ASN A 115 2.12 -15.98 -24.40
C ASN A 115 1.50 -16.56 -23.12
N LYS A 116 1.93 -17.75 -22.69
CA LYS A 116 1.46 -18.37 -21.44
C LYS A 116 1.74 -17.50 -20.22
N LEU A 117 2.91 -16.87 -20.17
CA LEU A 117 3.30 -16.02 -19.05
C LEU A 117 2.50 -14.71 -19.05
N ARG A 118 2.28 -14.11 -20.23
CA ARG A 118 1.40 -12.93 -20.37
C ARG A 118 -0.02 -13.20 -19.89
N GLN A 119 -0.58 -14.37 -20.23
CA GLN A 119 -1.91 -14.78 -19.79
C GLN A 119 -1.98 -15.01 -18.28
N ALA A 120 -0.97 -15.66 -17.70
CA ALA A 120 -0.90 -15.87 -16.25
C ALA A 120 -0.91 -14.54 -15.47
N ILE A 121 -0.11 -13.55 -15.91
CA ILE A 121 -0.11 -12.21 -15.30
C ILE A 121 -1.48 -11.55 -15.41
N ALA A 122 -2.14 -11.64 -16.58
CA ALA A 122 -3.45 -11.03 -16.78
C ALA A 122 -4.52 -11.58 -15.83
N VAL A 123 -4.48 -12.88 -15.54
CA VAL A 123 -5.37 -13.51 -14.55
C VAL A 123 -5.07 -13.01 -13.15
N LEU A 124 -3.79 -12.92 -12.78
CA LEU A 124 -3.38 -12.46 -11.44
C LEU A 124 -3.77 -11.00 -11.20
N LYS A 125 -3.59 -10.12 -12.19
CA LYS A 125 -4.04 -8.72 -12.13
C LYS A 125 -5.54 -8.59 -11.90
N LYS A 126 -6.33 -9.39 -12.62
CA LYS A 126 -7.79 -9.41 -12.47
C LYS A 126 -8.20 -9.82 -11.05
N GLN A 127 -7.47 -10.75 -10.43
CA GLN A 127 -7.73 -11.15 -9.05
C GLN A 127 -7.31 -10.10 -8.02
N GLU A 128 -6.20 -9.39 -8.24
CA GLU A 128 -5.79 -8.27 -7.38
C GLU A 128 -6.86 -7.16 -7.37
N GLU A 129 -7.40 -6.80 -8.54
CA GLU A 129 -8.48 -5.81 -8.66
C GLU A 129 -9.78 -6.25 -7.96
N GLN A 130 -10.11 -7.54 -8.02
CA GLN A 130 -11.31 -8.11 -7.36
C GLN A 130 -11.15 -8.29 -5.85
N GLY A 131 -9.93 -8.52 -5.37
CA GLY A 131 -9.60 -8.66 -3.95
C GLY A 131 -9.41 -7.31 -3.23
N ARG A 132 -9.27 -6.23 -4.00
CA ARG A 132 -9.29 -4.87 -3.45
C ARG A 132 -10.72 -4.61 -2.94
N LEU A 133 -10.85 -4.44 -1.62
CA LEU A 133 -12.11 -4.01 -1.03
C LEU A 133 -12.58 -2.76 -1.81
N PRO A 134 -13.86 -2.68 -2.21
CA PRO A 134 -14.38 -1.48 -2.85
C PRO A 134 -14.00 -0.32 -1.93
N ASP A 135 -13.44 0.75 -2.52
CA ASP A 135 -13.03 1.94 -1.79
C ASP A 135 -14.22 2.31 -0.90
N ARG A 136 -14.11 2.01 0.40
CA ARG A 136 -15.18 2.35 1.33
C ARG A 136 -15.12 3.87 1.34
N GLU A 137 -16.07 4.48 0.65
CA GLU A 137 -16.26 5.91 0.68
C GLU A 137 -16.40 6.26 2.14
N TRP A 138 -15.31 6.78 2.71
CA TRP A 138 -15.32 7.26 4.08
C TRP A 138 -16.36 8.36 4.09
N SER A 139 -17.50 8.10 4.74
CA SER A 139 -18.55 9.09 4.92
C SER A 139 -17.88 10.30 5.54
N LYS A 140 -17.74 11.37 4.75
CA LYS A 140 -17.26 12.66 5.25
C LYS A 140 -18.11 12.97 6.49
N PRO A 141 -17.51 13.28 7.66
CA PRO A 141 -18.31 13.69 8.79
C PRO A 141 -19.20 14.83 8.32
N GLY A 142 -20.52 14.64 8.46
CA GLY A 142 -21.50 15.66 8.09
C GLY A 142 -21.20 16.97 8.83
N PRO A 143 -21.58 18.13 8.29
CA PRO A 143 -21.35 19.40 8.95
C PRO A 143 -21.86 19.33 10.39
N SER A 144 -20.98 19.65 11.34
CA SER A 144 -21.32 19.65 12.76
C SER A 144 -22.50 20.59 12.98
N SER A 145 -23.62 20.05 13.47
CA SER A 145 -24.77 20.85 13.91
C SER A 145 -24.45 21.54 15.24
N THR A 146 -23.49 22.45 15.24
CA THR A 146 -23.38 23.47 16.29
C THR A 146 -24.11 24.68 15.76
N ASN A 147 -25.41 24.75 16.05
CA ASN A 147 -26.23 25.94 15.85
C ASN A 147 -25.96 26.88 17.05
N PRO A 148 -25.28 28.03 16.89
CA PRO A 148 -25.09 28.97 17.99
C PRO A 148 -26.21 30.02 17.90
N SER A 149 -27.42 29.68 18.35
CA SER A 149 -28.47 30.68 18.57
C SER A 149 -29.70 30.04 19.22
N SER A 150 -29.64 29.91 20.55
CA SER A 150 -30.85 29.79 21.37
C SER A 150 -30.61 30.41 22.74
N HIS A 151 -30.32 31.71 22.79
CA HIS A 151 -30.59 32.54 23.96
C HIS A 151 -30.89 33.97 23.51
N ALA A 152 -31.90 34.56 24.16
CA ALA A 152 -32.54 35.86 23.95
C ALA A 152 -33.67 35.87 22.92
N GLU A 153 -34.89 36.32 23.18
CA GLU A 153 -35.55 36.92 24.33
C GLU A 153 -37.06 36.83 24.07
N THR A 154 -37.86 36.55 25.09
CA THR A 154 -39.33 36.58 25.05
C THR A 154 -39.78 37.91 25.65
N GLY A 155 -40.56 38.73 24.92
CA GLY A 155 -41.07 39.99 25.44
C GLY A 155 -42.09 40.70 24.55
N THR A 156 -43.37 40.36 24.75
CA THR A 156 -44.60 41.21 24.76
C THR A 156 -44.93 42.16 23.59
N GLU A 157 -46.06 41.83 22.95
CA GLU A 157 -47.20 42.64 22.45
C GLU A 157 -47.01 44.12 22.06
N HIS A 158 -47.46 44.48 20.85
CA HIS A 158 -48.54 45.47 20.68
C HIS A 158 -49.18 45.43 19.27
N VAL A 159 -50.47 45.79 19.27
CA VAL A 159 -51.53 45.62 18.27
C VAL A 159 -51.49 46.64 17.11
N VAL A 160 -52.15 46.31 15.99
CA VAL A 160 -53.06 47.14 15.15
C VAL A 160 -52.68 47.19 13.65
N GLY A 161 -53.65 46.83 12.79
CA GLY A 161 -53.81 47.44 11.46
C GLY A 161 -54.24 46.50 10.33
N ALA A 162 -55.53 46.47 10.03
CA ALA A 162 -56.16 45.74 8.91
C ALA A 162 -55.80 46.32 7.52
N PRO A 163 -56.01 45.56 6.41
CA PRO A 163 -55.58 45.94 5.06
C PRO A 163 -56.68 46.67 4.25
N PRO A 164 -56.29 47.45 3.24
CA PRO A 164 -57.07 47.54 1.99
C PRO A 164 -56.14 47.53 0.76
N ASN A 165 -56.52 47.22 -0.48
CA ASN A 165 -57.81 46.96 -1.11
C ASN A 165 -57.57 46.23 -2.44
N GLU A 166 -58.59 45.54 -2.94
CA GLU A 166 -58.71 44.98 -4.29
C GLU A 166 -58.95 46.07 -5.35
N GLY A 167 -58.69 45.72 -6.62
CA GLY A 167 -59.01 46.50 -7.83
C GLY A 167 -57.73 47.06 -8.48
N GLU A 168 -57.51 47.02 -9.80
CA GLU A 168 -58.45 47.04 -10.91
C GLU A 168 -57.66 46.77 -12.23
N LYS A 169 -58.21 45.85 -13.04
CA LYS A 169 -58.31 45.78 -14.52
C LYS A 169 -57.15 46.19 -15.48
N THR A 170 -57.03 45.36 -16.53
CA THR A 170 -56.87 45.67 -17.99
C THR A 170 -55.82 46.72 -18.39
N GLU A 171 -54.96 46.50 -19.39
CA GLU A 171 -55.29 46.36 -20.80
C GLU A 171 -53.98 46.27 -21.62
N LYS A 172 -53.97 45.42 -22.66
CA LYS A 172 -53.09 45.37 -23.85
C LYS A 172 -51.58 45.17 -23.72
#